data_AF-A0A4R4UJE8-F1
#
_entry.id   AF-A0A4R4UJE8-F1
#
_cell.length_a   1.000
_cell.length_b   1.000
_cell.length_c   1.000
_cell.angle_alpha   90.00
_cell.angle_beta   90.00
_cell.angle_gamma   90.00
#
_symmetry.space_group_name_H-M   'P 1'
#
loop_
_entity.id
_entity.type
_entity.pdbx_description
1 polymer ?
#
loop_
_entity_poly.entity_id
_entity_poly.type
_entity_poly.pdbx_seq_one_letter_code
_entity_poly.pdbx_strand_id
1 'polypeptide(L)'
;MLVNELTALRIPHLLVSAFEGHGIVGPLVLPGESACLHCLDLTRRDHDPAWPIVTARLGGYPPGEIACDSTLAALVAAAATGHALDHLDGRESAVTNGTMDVTPDWRWRRRSWTIHPQCRCMRNNPYSLRMVMA
;
A
#
# COMPACT_ATOMS: atom_id res chain seq x y z
N MET A 1 -0.63 -12.94 -6.16
CA MET A 1 -2.02 -13.36 -6.39
C MET A 1 -2.97 -12.73 -5.38
N LEU A 2 -2.74 -12.89 -4.07
CA LEU A 2 -3.62 -12.36 -3.01
C LEU A 2 -4.06 -10.89 -3.16
N VAL A 3 -3.14 -9.94 -3.38
CA VAL A 3 -3.51 -8.51 -3.41
C VAL A 3 -4.43 -8.15 -4.58
N ASN A 4 -4.23 -8.79 -5.74
CA ASN A 4 -5.11 -8.59 -6.90
C ASN A 4 -6.51 -9.16 -6.62
N GLU A 5 -6.60 -10.31 -5.93
CA GLU A 5 -7.87 -10.90 -5.51
C GLU A 5 -8.60 -10.01 -4.50
N LEU A 6 -7.93 -9.52 -3.45
CA LEU A 6 -8.52 -8.60 -2.48
C LEU A 6 -9.06 -7.33 -3.16
N THR A 7 -8.32 -6.80 -4.13
CA THR A 7 -8.77 -5.65 -4.93
C THR A 7 -10.01 -5.99 -5.77
N ALA A 8 -10.02 -7.15 -6.43
CA ALA A 8 -11.15 -7.60 -7.24
C ALA A 8 -12.41 -7.88 -6.40
N LEU A 9 -12.23 -8.46 -5.20
CA LEU A 9 -13.28 -8.75 -4.22
C LEU A 9 -13.72 -7.53 -3.40
N ARG A 10 -13.16 -6.34 -3.69
CA ARG A 10 -13.50 -5.08 -3.00
C ARG A 10 -13.24 -5.12 -1.48
N ILE A 11 -12.26 -5.91 -1.04
CA ILE A 11 -11.88 -6.02 0.37
C ILE A 11 -10.83 -4.96 0.70
N PRO A 12 -11.08 -4.03 1.64
CA PRO A 12 -10.05 -3.14 2.16
C PRO A 12 -8.87 -3.93 2.72
N HIS A 13 -7.65 -3.54 2.36
CA HIS A 13 -6.47 -4.25 2.80
C HIS A 13 -5.30 -3.31 3.04
N LEU A 14 -4.62 -3.51 4.16
CA LEU A 14 -3.43 -2.77 4.55
C LEU A 14 -2.19 -3.60 4.23
N LEU A 15 -1.27 -3.00 3.49
CA LEU A 15 0.03 -3.59 3.24
C LEU A 15 1.00 -3.30 4.37
N VAL A 16 1.75 -4.31 4.78
CA VAL A 16 2.74 -4.19 5.84
C VAL A 16 3.95 -5.04 5.47
N SER A 17 5.14 -4.48 5.63
CA SER A 17 6.39 -5.22 5.48
C SER A 17 7.40 -4.72 6.50
N ALA A 18 8.21 -5.64 7.03
CA ALA A 18 9.35 -5.31 7.89
C ALA A 18 10.51 -6.22 7.48
N PHE A 19 11.68 -5.62 7.34
CA PHE A 19 12.92 -6.27 6.96
C PHE A 19 14.09 -5.59 7.66
N GLU A 20 15.31 -6.09 7.46
CA GLU A 20 16.49 -5.66 8.21
C GLU A 20 16.68 -4.14 8.19
N GLY A 21 16.39 -3.49 9.32
CA GLY A 21 16.54 -2.05 9.52
C GLY A 21 15.46 -1.16 8.89
N HIS A 22 14.44 -1.70 8.24
CA HIS A 22 13.40 -0.90 7.60
C HIS A 22 12.03 -1.59 7.56
N GLY A 23 10.98 -0.83 7.84
CA GLY A 23 9.60 -1.27 7.72
C GLY A 23 8.76 -0.28 6.92
N ILE A 24 7.69 -0.77 6.32
CA ILE A 24 6.73 0.03 5.57
C ILE A 24 5.33 -0.36 6.01
N VAL A 25 4.52 0.63 6.33
CA VAL A 25 3.08 0.49 6.53
C VAL A 25 2.34 1.25 5.43
N GLY A 26 1.45 0.57 4.74
CA GLY A 26 0.67 1.10 3.63
C GLY A 26 1.09 0.59 2.25
N PRO A 27 0.32 0.97 1.21
CA PRO A 27 -0.92 1.72 1.32
C PRO A 27 -2.05 0.91 1.98
N LEU A 28 -2.94 1.60 2.70
CA LEU A 28 -4.27 1.09 3.01
C LEU A 28 -5.12 1.23 1.75
N VAL A 29 -5.28 0.13 1.03
CA VAL A 29 -6.04 0.12 -0.21
C VAL A 29 -7.52 -0.02 0.13
N LEU A 30 -8.25 1.05 -0.15
CA LEU A 30 -9.70 1.08 -0.35
C LEU A 30 -9.97 0.90 -1.85
N PRO A 31 -10.38 -0.30 -2.31
CA PRO A 31 -10.54 -0.57 -3.74
C PRO A 31 -11.45 0.49 -4.40
N GLY A 32 -11.07 0.98 -5.58
CA GLY A 32 -11.82 2.00 -6.35
C GLY A 32 -12.02 3.37 -5.68
N GLU A 33 -11.32 3.64 -4.58
CA GLU A 33 -11.32 4.94 -3.89
C GLU A 33 -9.90 5.47 -3.66
N SER A 34 -8.92 4.58 -3.50
CA SER A 34 -7.53 4.91 -3.20
C SER A 34 -6.56 4.32 -4.23
N ALA A 35 -5.29 4.75 -4.15
CA ALA A 35 -4.21 4.18 -4.94
C ALA A 35 -3.92 2.71 -4.53
N CYS A 36 -4.10 1.78 -5.47
CA CYS A 36 -3.73 0.37 -5.26
C CYS A 36 -2.24 0.13 -5.54
N LEU A 37 -1.73 -1.07 -5.22
CA LEU A 37 -0.35 -1.47 -5.54
C LEU A 37 0.05 -1.27 -7.00
N HIS A 38 -0.85 -1.55 -7.94
CA HIS A 38 -0.55 -1.36 -9.35
C HIS A 38 -0.35 0.14 -9.71
N CYS A 39 -1.03 1.06 -9.00
CA CYS A 39 -0.75 2.50 -9.15
C CYS A 39 0.68 2.83 -8.71
N LEU A 40 1.14 2.24 -7.59
CA LEU A 40 2.50 2.43 -7.08
C LEU A 40 3.53 1.87 -8.07
N ASP A 41 3.31 0.69 -8.62
CA ASP A 41 4.22 0.09 -9.60
C ASP A 41 4.29 0.88 -10.90
N LEU A 42 3.15 1.40 -11.39
CA LEU A 42 3.12 2.28 -12.56
C LEU A 42 3.85 3.60 -12.27
N THR A 43 3.64 4.21 -11.09
CA THR A 43 4.33 5.43 -10.68
C THR A 43 5.85 5.21 -10.59
N ARG A 44 6.29 4.07 -10.06
CA ARG A 44 7.71 3.70 -10.00
C ARG A 44 8.28 3.46 -11.39
N ARG A 45 7.55 2.81 -12.29
CA ARG A 45 7.93 2.62 -13.69
C ARG A 45 8.05 3.95 -14.45
N ASP A 46 7.16 4.89 -14.18
CA ASP A 46 7.20 6.21 -14.82
C ASP A 46 8.42 7.03 -14.33
N HIS A 47 8.86 6.82 -13.08
CA HIS A 47 10.09 7.40 -12.54
C HIS A 47 11.36 6.67 -13.00
N ASP A 48 11.31 5.34 -13.11
CA ASP A 48 12.40 4.49 -13.57
C ASP A 48 11.87 3.46 -14.57
N PRO A 49 12.05 3.67 -15.89
CA PRO A 49 11.57 2.73 -16.91
C PRO A 49 12.13 1.32 -16.80
N ALA A 50 13.28 1.13 -16.13
CA ALA A 50 13.87 -0.18 -15.89
C ALA A 50 13.26 -0.90 -14.67
N TRP A 51 12.42 -0.22 -13.88
CA TRP A 51 11.79 -0.76 -12.68
C TRP A 51 11.13 -2.15 -12.84
N PRO A 52 10.41 -2.46 -13.93
CA PRO A 52 9.81 -3.79 -14.11
C PRO A 52 10.83 -4.92 -14.16
N ILE A 53 12.05 -4.65 -14.65
CA ILE A 53 13.14 -5.64 -14.68
C ILE A 53 13.68 -5.86 -13.27
N VAL A 54 13.85 -4.77 -12.51
CA VAL A 54 14.33 -4.83 -11.11
C VAL A 54 13.36 -5.62 -10.24
N THR A 55 12.07 -5.35 -10.31
CA THR A 55 11.06 -6.06 -9.51
C THR A 55 10.96 -7.54 -9.87
N ALA A 56 11.05 -7.88 -11.16
CA ALA A 56 11.06 -9.27 -11.61
C ALA A 56 12.31 -10.03 -11.12
N ARG A 57 13.46 -9.35 -10.99
CA ARG A 57 14.73 -9.93 -10.52
C ARG A 57 14.80 -10.11 -9.02
N LEU A 58 14.32 -9.13 -8.25
CA LEU A 58 14.29 -9.20 -6.79
C LEU A 58 13.37 -10.32 -6.30
N GLY A 59 12.34 -10.66 -7.08
CA GLY A 59 11.30 -11.58 -6.63
C GLY A 59 10.48 -10.96 -5.50
N GLY A 60 9.32 -11.53 -5.20
CA GLY A 60 8.66 -11.23 -3.94
C GLY A 60 9.52 -11.71 -2.77
N TYR A 61 9.30 -11.18 -1.56
CA TYR A 61 9.94 -11.73 -0.37
C TYR A 61 9.16 -12.94 0.13
N PRO A 62 9.70 -14.16 0.08
CA PRO A 62 9.03 -15.33 0.64
C PRO A 62 8.89 -15.16 2.18
N PRO A 63 7.73 -15.54 2.76
CA PRO A 63 7.53 -15.49 4.21
C PRO A 63 8.59 -16.31 4.95
N GLY A 64 9.22 -15.73 5.98
CA GLY A 64 10.13 -16.45 6.88
C GLY A 64 11.62 -16.41 6.53
N GLU A 65 12.00 -15.82 5.39
CA GLU A 65 13.42 -15.74 4.98
C GLU A 65 14.06 -14.36 5.20
N ILE A 66 13.27 -13.38 5.66
CA ILE A 66 13.76 -12.01 5.85
C ILE A 66 14.18 -11.81 7.30
N ALA A 67 15.45 -11.47 7.51
CA ALA A 67 15.92 -11.02 8.82
C ALA A 67 15.20 -9.73 9.20
N CYS A 68 14.61 -9.69 10.40
CA CYS A 68 14.06 -8.48 10.99
C CYS A 68 14.22 -8.56 12.51
N ASP A 69 14.75 -7.50 13.13
CA ASP A 69 14.79 -7.43 14.59
C ASP A 69 13.37 -7.34 15.16
N SER A 70 13.16 -7.99 16.31
CA SER A 70 11.85 -8.05 16.97
C SER A 70 11.31 -6.68 17.37
N THR A 71 12.19 -5.73 17.71
CA THR A 71 11.81 -4.35 18.08
C THR A 71 11.19 -3.63 16.88
N LEU A 72 11.84 -3.73 15.71
CA LEU A 72 11.33 -3.12 14.48
C LEU A 72 10.03 -3.79 14.03
N ALA A 73 9.96 -5.13 14.09
CA ALA A 73 8.75 -5.86 13.74
C ALA A 73 7.57 -5.44 14.64
N ALA A 74 7.79 -5.31 15.95
CA ALA A 74 6.77 -4.84 16.89
C ALA A 74 6.33 -3.39 16.59
N LEU A 75 7.28 -2.49 16.29
CA LEU A 75 6.98 -1.10 15.95
C LEU A 75 6.12 -0.99 14.69
N VAL A 76 6.48 -1.74 13.63
CA VAL A 76 5.73 -1.78 12.37
C VAL A 76 4.33 -2.38 12.59
N ALA A 77 4.22 -3.46 13.37
CA ALA A 77 2.93 -4.08 13.70
C ALA A 77 2.03 -3.14 14.51
N ALA A 78 2.59 -2.40 15.47
CA ALA A 78 1.84 -1.40 16.25
C ALA A 78 1.34 -0.26 15.35
N ALA A 79 2.19 0.27 14.48
CA ALA A 79 1.80 1.30 13.51
C ALA A 79 0.70 0.81 12.55
N ALA A 80 0.83 -0.41 12.02
CA ALA A 80 -0.19 -1.03 11.18
C ALA A 80 -1.53 -1.22 11.91
N THR A 81 -1.48 -1.66 13.17
CA THR A 81 -2.67 -1.81 14.01
C THR A 81 -3.38 -0.48 14.23
N GLY A 82 -2.63 0.59 14.52
CA GLY A 82 -3.19 1.94 14.65
C GLY A 82 -3.95 2.38 13.39
N HIS A 83 -3.34 2.18 12.22
CA HIS A 83 -3.98 2.51 10.94
C HIS A 83 -5.18 1.62 10.59
N ALA A 84 -5.17 0.35 11.00
CA ALA A 84 -6.33 -0.53 10.86
C ALA A 84 -7.48 -0.10 11.77
N LEU A 85 -7.18 0.28 13.02
CA LEU A 85 -8.17 0.83 13.95
C LEU A 85 -8.74 2.15 13.46
N ASP A 86 -7.91 3.07 12.97
CA ASP A 86 -8.39 4.32 12.34
C ASP A 86 -9.45 4.01 11.26
N HIS A 87 -9.19 3.03 10.39
CA HIS A 87 -10.14 2.62 9.35
C HIS A 87 -11.43 2.02 9.92
N LEU A 88 -11.32 1.12 10.91
CA LEU A 88 -12.48 0.50 11.56
C LEU A 88 -13.34 1.52 12.31
N ASP A 89 -12.72 2.57 12.85
CA ASP A 89 -13.40 3.70 13.50
C ASP A 89 -14.01 4.69 12.49
N GLY A 90 -13.81 4.50 11.18
CA GLY A 90 -14.25 5.44 10.14
C GLY A 90 -13.42 6.72 10.05
N ARG A 91 -12.23 6.75 10.66
CA ARG A 91 -11.27 7.86 10.60
C ARG A 91 -10.36 7.72 9.38
N GLU A 92 -9.90 8.85 8.86
CA GLU A 92 -8.94 8.83 7.75
C GLU A 92 -7.57 8.36 8.24
N SER A 93 -7.08 7.26 7.64
CA SER A 93 -5.73 6.78 7.89
C SER A 93 -4.72 7.51 7.01
N ALA A 94 -3.60 7.93 7.62
CA ALA A 94 -2.52 8.58 6.90
C ALA A 94 -1.95 7.72 5.75
N VAL A 95 -2.15 6.40 5.77
CA VAL A 95 -1.64 5.48 4.76
C VAL A 95 -2.66 5.11 3.66
N THR A 96 -3.87 5.67 3.63
CA THR A 96 -4.86 5.37 2.57
C THR A 96 -4.35 5.69 1.16
N ASN A 97 -3.76 6.88 0.99
CA ASN A 97 -3.07 7.28 -0.24
C ASN A 97 -1.60 7.56 0.06
N GLY A 98 -0.97 6.67 0.83
CA GLY A 98 0.40 6.85 1.24
C GLY A 98 1.05 5.60 1.83
N THR A 99 2.37 5.62 1.90
CA THR A 99 3.15 4.65 2.67
C THR A 99 3.88 5.40 3.77
N MET A 100 4.03 4.77 4.93
CA MET A 100 4.83 5.25 6.03
C MET A 100 6.06 4.36 6.16
N ASP A 101 7.23 4.94 5.92
CA ASP A 101 8.51 4.30 6.20
C ASP A 101 8.77 4.40 7.72
N VAL A 102 9.12 3.27 8.33
CA VAL A 102 9.39 3.11 9.75
C VAL A 102 10.80 2.55 9.90
N THR A 103 11.65 3.26 10.65
CA THR A 103 13.07 2.90 10.81
C THR A 103 13.46 2.90 12.30
N PRO A 104 14.47 2.10 12.71
CA PRO A 104 14.89 1.98 14.11
C PRO A 104 15.42 3.28 14.74
N ASP A 105 15.87 4.24 13.92
CA ASP A 105 16.31 5.56 14.36
C ASP A 105 15.15 6.56 14.54
N TRP A 106 13.92 6.05 14.63
CA TRP A 106 12.69 6.81 14.83
C TRP A 106 12.40 7.84 13.74
N ARG A 107 12.91 7.61 12.52
CA ARG A 107 12.57 8.44 11.36
C ARG A 107 11.32 7.88 10.68
N TRP A 108 10.27 8.68 10.71
CA TRP A 108 8.99 8.38 10.09
C TRP A 108 8.88 9.23 8.83
N ARG A 109 8.81 8.56 7.67
CA ARG A 109 8.66 9.26 6.40
C ARG A 109 7.38 8.82 5.73
N ARG A 110 6.45 9.75 5.60
CA ARG A 110 5.28 9.54 4.75
C ARG A 110 5.61 9.84 3.29
N ARG A 111 5.25 8.93 2.41
CA ARG A 111 5.19 9.15 0.97
C ARG A 111 3.74 9.09 0.54
N SER A 112 3.27 10.10 -0.20
CA SER A 112 1.93 10.10 -0.78
C SER A 112 1.93 9.42 -2.15
N TRP A 113 0.78 8.85 -2.50
CA TRP A 113 0.52 8.22 -3.78
C TRP A 113 -0.77 8.77 -4.37
N THR A 114 -0.80 8.88 -5.69
CA THR A 114 -2.01 9.23 -6.43
C THR A 114 -2.49 8.03 -7.22
N ILE A 115 -3.77 8.03 -7.56
CA ILE A 115 -4.31 7.04 -8.50
C ILE A 115 -3.65 7.28 -9.85
N HIS A 116 -3.01 6.24 -10.38
CA HIS A 116 -2.28 6.35 -11.63
C HIS A 116 -3.25 6.36 -12.84
N PRO A 117 -3.11 7.27 -13.82
CA PRO A 117 -4.04 7.38 -14.96
C PRO A 117 -4.19 6.11 -15.81
N GLN A 118 -3.12 5.32 -15.90
CA GLN A 118 -3.12 4.05 -16.65
C GLN A 118 -3.64 2.86 -15.81
N CYS A 119 -3.85 3.03 -14.51
CA CYS A 119 -4.35 1.96 -13.66
C CYS A 119 -5.85 1.76 -13.88
N ARG A 120 -6.30 0.49 -13.84
CA ARG A 120 -7.72 0.13 -13.99
C ARG A 120 -8.47 0.03 -12.66
N CYS A 121 -7.83 0.34 -11.52
CA CYS A 121 -8.43 0.18 -10.19
C CYS A 121 -9.69 1.04 -9.97
N MET A 122 -9.82 2.16 -10.68
CA MET A 122 -11.01 3.01 -10.64
C MET A 122 -12.10 2.62 -11.65
N ARG A 123 -11.76 1.82 -12.67
CA ARG A 123 -12.71 1.50 -13.77
C ARG A 123 -13.84 0.56 -13.33
N ASN A 124 -13.63 -0.20 -12.25
CA ASN A 124 -14.66 -1.03 -11.62
C ASN A 124 -15.30 -0.35 -10.40
N ASN A 125 -15.30 1.00 -10.31
CA ASN A 125 -16.02 1.70 -9.26
C ASN A 125 -17.51 1.91 -9.68
N PRO A 126 -18.48 1.14 -9.14
CA PRO A 126 -19.90 1.33 -9.45
C PRO A 126 -20.44 2.70 -8.99
N TYR A 127 -19.76 3.40 -8.07
CA TYR A 127 -20.13 4.76 -7.62
C TYR A 127 -19.68 5.86 -8.58
N SER A 128 -18.85 5.56 -9.59
CA SER A 128 -18.45 6.54 -10.61
C SER A 128 -19.58 6.93 -11.57
N LEU A 129 -20.74 6.25 -11.50
CA LEU A 129 -21.97 6.56 -12.23
C LEU A 129 -22.97 7.35 -11.37
N ARG A 130 -22.53 8.32 -10.56
CA ARG A 130 -23.48 9.35 -10.08
C ARG A 130 -23.94 10.14 -11.31
N MET A 131 -25.12 9.79 -11.81
CA MET A 131 -25.88 10.60 -12.77
C MET A 131 -25.91 12.04 -12.27
N VAL A 132 -25.34 12.94 -13.06
CA VAL A 132 -25.66 14.36 -12.98
C VAL A 132 -27.13 14.47 -13.37
N MET A 133 -28.03 14.57 -12.39
CA MET A 133 -29.42 14.92 -12.66
C MET A 133 -29.43 16.39 -13.09
N ALA A 134 -29.71 16.60 -14.37
CA ALA A 134 -30.11 17.89 -14.94
C ALA A 134 -31.63 18.02 -14.90
#